data_AF-A0A832TM13-F1
#
_entry.id   AF-A0A832TM13-F1
#
_cell.length_a   1.000
_cell.length_b   1.000
_cell.length_c   1.000
_cell.angle_alpha   90.00
_cell.angle_beta   90.00
_cell.angle_gamma   90.00
#
_symmetry.space_group_name_H-M   'P 1'
#
loop_
_entity.id
_entity.type
_entity.pdbx_description
1 polymer ?
#
loop_
_entity_poly.entity_id
_entity_poly.type
_entity_poly.pdbx_seq_one_letter_code
_entity_poly.pdbx_strand_id
1 'polypeptide(L)'
;MNRQIVRALAEKDIAEVAQNRIAISGAIILSVIFAVVFPLLITQIPVLLPESDQPAFDDLQELIPPQLIDELAELSPEQLPIVLILGYLMAPLFLVLPLMLACIIAAEAFVGEKERKTLEPLIYTPATDLELFAGKVLASAVPATLYTWANFAIYAVVVNVAGWPVMGRIWFPTDTWWVLMLWVVPAVATLGVSATVLISARVNTFMEAYQASGALVLIILALLMGQIFGLIFLSPAVLVVVGFLFFALDAVLIWFGVRIFARSELIARI
;
A
#
# COMPACT_ATOMS: atom_id res chain seq x y z
N MET A 1 24.99 14.20 -4.67
CA MET A 1 23.76 13.69 -5.33
C MET A 1 23.39 14.52 -6.55
N ASN A 2 23.72 14.01 -7.75
CA ASN A 2 23.30 14.66 -9.00
C ASN A 2 21.81 14.38 -9.24
N ARG A 3 20.94 15.29 -8.76
CA ARG A 3 19.47 15.15 -8.79
C ARG A 3 18.91 14.88 -10.18
N GLN A 4 19.59 15.32 -11.23
CA GLN A 4 19.17 15.09 -12.61
C GLN A 4 19.28 13.62 -13.04
N ILE A 5 20.33 12.91 -12.59
CA ILE A 5 20.53 11.48 -12.93
C ILE A 5 19.49 10.61 -12.21
N VAL A 6 19.27 10.85 -10.92
CA VAL A 6 18.27 10.13 -10.14
C VAL A 6 16.86 10.33 -10.72
N ARG A 7 16.54 11.57 -11.11
CA ARG A 7 15.25 11.88 -11.72
C ARG A 7 15.06 11.22 -13.09
N ALA A 8 16.07 11.25 -13.95
CA ALA A 8 15.98 10.62 -15.27
C ALA A 8 15.81 9.09 -15.17
N LEU A 9 16.49 8.46 -14.20
CA LEU A 9 16.32 7.03 -13.93
C LEU A 9 14.91 6.73 -13.42
N ALA A 10 14.39 7.55 -12.51
CA ALA A 10 13.02 7.41 -12.02
C ALA A 10 11.96 7.57 -13.11
N GLU A 11 12.11 8.60 -13.97
CA GLU A 11 11.20 8.83 -15.09
C GLU A 11 11.21 7.67 -16.09
N LYS A 12 12.37 7.07 -16.34
CA LYS A 12 12.52 5.87 -17.14
C LYS A 12 11.81 4.66 -16.50
N ASP A 13 12.08 4.36 -15.23
CA ASP A 13 11.50 3.19 -14.54
C ASP A 13 9.98 3.28 -14.45
N ILE A 14 9.44 4.49 -14.19
CA ILE A 14 8.00 4.74 -14.22
C ILE A 14 7.43 4.51 -15.62
N ALA A 15 8.13 4.96 -16.68
CA ALA A 15 7.68 4.76 -18.05
C ALA A 15 7.69 3.28 -18.45
N GLU A 16 8.65 2.48 -17.98
CA GLU A 16 8.68 1.03 -18.21
C GLU A 16 7.52 0.31 -17.50
N VAL A 17 7.24 0.68 -16.24
CA VAL A 17 6.08 0.12 -15.52
C VAL A 17 4.76 0.54 -16.19
N ALA A 18 4.68 1.77 -16.69
CA ALA A 18 3.55 2.28 -17.45
C ALA A 18 3.34 1.56 -18.81
N GLN A 19 4.32 0.78 -19.28
CA GLN A 19 4.18 -0.06 -20.47
C GLN A 19 3.76 -1.49 -20.11
N ASN A 20 3.94 -1.94 -18.86
CA ASN A 20 3.51 -3.26 -18.41
C ASN A 20 1.99 -3.30 -18.19
N ARG A 21 1.26 -3.65 -19.25
CA ARG A 21 -0.22 -3.69 -19.28
C ARG A 21 -0.83 -4.64 -18.24
N ILE A 22 -0.14 -5.71 -17.86
CA ILE A 22 -0.64 -6.67 -16.87
C ILE A 22 -0.58 -6.03 -15.48
N ALA A 23 0.55 -5.42 -15.14
CA ALA A 23 0.73 -4.73 -13.87
C ALA A 23 -0.27 -3.58 -13.69
N ILE A 24 -0.41 -2.72 -14.71
CA ILE A 24 -1.31 -1.56 -14.67
C ILE A 24 -2.77 -1.99 -14.62
N SER A 25 -3.17 -2.99 -15.43
CA SER A 25 -4.56 -3.45 -15.42
C SER A 25 -4.92 -4.06 -14.06
N GLY A 26 -4.04 -4.86 -13.45
CA GLY A 26 -4.23 -5.38 -12.10
C GLY A 26 -4.38 -4.26 -11.06
N ALA A 27 -3.49 -3.26 -11.10
CA ALA A 27 -3.53 -2.11 -10.20
C ALA A 27 -4.85 -1.31 -10.34
N ILE A 28 -5.25 -1.00 -11.57
CA ILE A 28 -6.50 -0.26 -11.86
C ILE A 28 -7.72 -1.07 -11.41
N ILE A 29 -7.78 -2.36 -11.72
CA ILE A 29 -8.89 -3.22 -11.31
C ILE A 29 -9.01 -3.23 -9.79
N LEU A 30 -7.90 -3.46 -9.08
CA LEU A 30 -7.90 -3.46 -7.61
C LEU A 30 -8.34 -2.11 -7.04
N SER A 31 -7.85 -1.02 -7.62
CA SER A 31 -8.24 0.35 -7.28
C SER A 31 -9.73 0.61 -7.50
N VAL A 32 -10.28 0.22 -8.64
CA VAL A 32 -11.72 0.36 -8.91
C VAL A 32 -12.53 -0.46 -7.90
N ILE A 33 -12.10 -1.68 -7.59
CA ILE A 33 -12.81 -2.52 -6.63
C ILE A 33 -12.77 -1.89 -5.24
N PHE A 34 -11.59 -1.50 -4.73
CA PHE A 34 -11.44 -1.01 -3.35
C PHE A 34 -11.88 0.44 -3.18
N ALA A 35 -11.54 1.32 -4.12
CA ALA A 35 -11.82 2.75 -4.03
C ALA A 35 -13.26 3.10 -4.42
N VAL A 36 -13.92 2.28 -5.26
CA VAL A 36 -15.22 2.62 -5.85
C VAL A 36 -16.28 1.55 -5.59
N VAL A 37 -16.09 0.34 -6.09
CA VAL A 37 -17.14 -0.71 -6.06
C VAL A 37 -17.48 -1.09 -4.62
N PHE A 38 -16.49 -1.34 -3.78
CA PHE A 38 -16.71 -1.80 -2.42
C PHE A 38 -17.43 -0.75 -1.55
N PRO A 39 -17.01 0.54 -1.52
CA PRO A 39 -17.78 1.61 -0.88
C PRO A 39 -19.21 1.75 -1.39
N LEU A 40 -19.42 1.66 -2.71
CA LEU A 40 -20.75 1.74 -3.30
C LEU A 40 -21.62 0.58 -2.81
N LEU A 41 -21.11 -0.66 -2.85
CA LEU A 41 -21.85 -1.82 -2.36
C LEU A 41 -22.28 -1.64 -0.90
N ILE A 42 -21.36 -1.24 -0.02
CA ILE A 42 -21.67 -1.09 1.41
C ILE A 42 -22.64 0.06 1.67
N THR A 43 -22.45 1.22 1.03
CA THR A 43 -23.30 2.41 1.25
C THR A 43 -24.69 2.28 0.63
N GLN A 44 -24.85 1.50 -0.45
CA GLN A 44 -26.14 1.35 -1.12
C GLN A 44 -27.00 0.21 -0.54
N ILE A 45 -26.46 -0.70 0.28
CA ILE A 45 -27.24 -1.76 0.92
C ILE A 45 -28.44 -1.21 1.70
N PRO A 46 -28.29 -0.24 2.62
CA PRO A 46 -29.43 0.30 3.38
C PRO A 46 -30.47 1.02 2.51
N VAL A 47 -30.05 1.54 1.35
CA VAL A 47 -30.91 2.29 0.43
C VAL A 47 -31.71 1.35 -0.47
N LEU A 48 -31.11 0.22 -0.89
CA LEU A 48 -31.67 -0.68 -1.90
C LEU A 48 -32.45 -1.86 -1.30
N LEU A 49 -32.14 -2.27 -0.06
CA LEU A 49 -32.75 -3.42 0.58
C LEU A 49 -33.66 -2.98 1.75
N PRO A 50 -34.90 -3.49 1.84
CA PRO A 50 -35.73 -3.35 3.04
C PRO A 50 -34.99 -3.90 4.27
N GLU A 51 -35.22 -3.32 5.45
CA GLU A 51 -34.56 -3.74 6.70
C GLU A 51 -34.65 -5.26 6.95
N SER A 52 -35.74 -5.91 6.54
CA SER A 52 -35.93 -7.37 6.71
C SER A 52 -34.97 -8.24 5.90
N ASP A 53 -34.46 -7.70 4.79
CA ASP A 53 -33.60 -8.41 3.83
C ASP A 53 -32.15 -7.93 3.93
N GLN A 54 -31.86 -6.98 4.82
CA GLN A 54 -30.51 -6.52 5.07
C GLN A 54 -29.72 -7.61 5.82
N PRO A 55 -28.41 -7.74 5.54
CA PRO A 55 -27.56 -8.65 6.31
C PRO A 55 -27.67 -8.30 7.79
N ALA A 56 -27.97 -9.29 8.63
CA ALA A 56 -27.94 -9.10 10.07
C ALA A 56 -26.51 -8.74 10.48
N PHE A 57 -26.31 -7.48 10.88
CA PHE A 57 -25.05 -6.99 11.42
C PHE A 57 -25.03 -7.00 12.94
N ASP A 58 -25.99 -7.67 13.58
CA ASP A 58 -26.05 -7.83 15.03
C ASP A 58 -24.77 -8.50 15.55
N ASP A 59 -24.25 -9.50 14.82
CA ASP A 59 -22.97 -10.15 15.12
C ASP A 59 -21.76 -9.21 14.95
N LEU A 60 -21.88 -8.13 14.15
CA LEU A 60 -20.82 -7.13 14.05
C LEU A 60 -20.71 -6.27 15.31
N GLN A 61 -21.78 -6.16 16.11
CA GLN A 61 -21.72 -5.45 17.39
C GLN A 61 -20.77 -6.14 18.37
N GLU A 62 -20.70 -7.47 18.33
CA GLU A 62 -19.75 -8.26 19.12
C GLU A 62 -18.29 -8.07 18.67
N LEU A 63 -18.09 -7.65 17.42
CA LEU A 63 -16.78 -7.33 16.84
C LEU A 63 -16.37 -5.86 17.06
N ILE A 64 -17.22 -5.03 17.66
CA ILE A 64 -16.90 -3.64 17.99
C ILE A 64 -15.80 -3.65 19.08
N PRO A 65 -14.62 -3.08 18.80
CA PRO A 65 -13.60 -2.91 19.83
C PRO A 65 -14.16 -2.05 20.98
N PRO A 66 -13.88 -2.36 22.25
CA PRO A 66 -14.38 -1.57 23.38
C PRO A 66 -14.08 -0.07 23.28
N GLN A 67 -13.00 0.28 22.59
CA GLN A 67 -12.56 1.65 22.36
C GLN A 67 -13.44 2.44 21.38
N LEU A 68 -14.19 1.75 20.51
CA LEU A 68 -15.09 2.33 19.52
C LEU A 68 -16.53 2.45 20.03
N ILE A 69 -16.89 1.84 21.16
CA ILE A 69 -18.27 1.82 21.66
C ILE A 69 -18.79 3.24 21.85
N ASP A 70 -18.01 4.13 22.46
CA ASP A 70 -18.42 5.52 22.71
C ASP A 70 -18.56 6.33 21.41
N GLU A 71 -17.67 6.10 20.42
CA GLU A 71 -17.73 6.77 19.11
C GLU A 71 -18.88 6.26 18.23
N LEU A 72 -19.29 5.00 18.40
CA LEU A 72 -20.33 4.34 17.62
C LEU A 72 -21.71 4.38 18.30
N ALA A 73 -21.79 4.74 19.58
CA ALA A 73 -23.04 4.75 20.37
C ALA A 73 -24.10 5.75 19.84
N GLU A 74 -23.67 6.80 19.13
CA GLU A 74 -24.56 7.80 18.55
C GLU A 74 -25.02 7.46 17.12
N LEU A 75 -24.48 6.40 16.51
CA LEU A 75 -24.80 6.03 15.13
C LEU A 75 -26.12 5.27 15.04
N SER A 76 -26.87 5.55 13.98
CA SER A 76 -28.05 4.72 13.66
C SER A 76 -27.63 3.31 13.21
N PRO A 77 -28.52 2.31 13.30
CA PRO A 77 -28.25 0.95 12.82
C PRO A 77 -27.80 0.88 11.35
N GLU A 78 -28.27 1.80 10.51
CA GLU A 78 -27.88 1.91 9.11
C GLU A 78 -26.49 2.53 8.91
N GLN A 79 -26.05 3.41 9.83
CA GLN A 79 -24.75 4.08 9.77
C GLN A 79 -23.62 3.21 10.31
N LEU A 80 -23.90 2.38 11.32
CA LEU A 80 -22.93 1.51 11.97
C LEU A 80 -22.11 0.64 10.99
N PRO A 81 -22.71 -0.16 10.07
CA PRO A 81 -21.94 -1.01 9.16
C PRO A 81 -21.10 -0.18 8.18
N ILE A 82 -21.56 1.01 7.78
CA ILE A 82 -20.81 1.90 6.89
C ILE A 82 -19.53 2.37 7.60
N VAL A 83 -19.63 2.88 8.84
CA VAL A 83 -18.45 3.35 9.59
C VAL A 83 -17.53 2.19 9.97
N LEU A 84 -18.07 1.06 10.43
CA LEU A 84 -17.26 -0.08 10.87
C LEU A 84 -16.52 -0.74 9.69
N ILE A 85 -17.19 -0.93 8.54
CA ILE A 85 -16.57 -1.60 7.41
C ILE A 85 -15.65 -0.62 6.66
N LEU A 86 -16.16 0.55 6.27
CA LEU A 86 -15.41 1.50 5.42
C LEU A 86 -14.45 2.36 6.23
N GLY A 87 -14.84 2.78 7.44
CA GLY A 87 -13.99 3.61 8.29
C GLY A 87 -12.91 2.81 9.01
N TYR A 88 -13.23 1.60 9.46
CA TYR A 88 -12.33 0.80 10.30
C TYR A 88 -11.74 -0.40 9.54
N LEU A 89 -12.54 -1.37 9.09
CA LEU A 89 -12.05 -2.63 8.52
C LEU A 89 -11.26 -2.46 7.21
N MET A 90 -11.61 -1.44 6.40
CA MET A 90 -10.91 -1.13 5.15
C MET A 90 -9.52 -0.50 5.35
N ALA A 91 -9.22 0.08 6.52
CA ALA A 91 -7.97 0.78 6.76
C ALA A 91 -6.71 -0.08 6.48
N PRO A 92 -6.52 -1.27 7.11
CA PRO A 92 -5.34 -2.09 6.83
C PRO A 92 -5.33 -2.59 5.38
N LEU A 93 -6.49 -2.91 4.80
CA LEU A 93 -6.57 -3.42 3.43
C LEU A 93 -6.10 -2.39 2.40
N PHE A 94 -6.25 -1.10 2.68
CA PHE A 94 -5.74 -0.03 1.83
C PHE A 94 -4.21 -0.02 1.70
N LEU A 95 -3.48 -0.58 2.67
CA LEU A 95 -2.02 -0.73 2.64
C LEU A 95 -1.54 -1.76 1.59
N VAL A 96 -2.43 -2.56 1.03
CA VAL A 96 -2.10 -3.46 -0.10
C VAL A 96 -1.73 -2.66 -1.35
N LEU A 97 -2.39 -1.53 -1.61
CA LEU A 97 -2.14 -0.69 -2.79
C LEU A 97 -0.69 -0.18 -2.89
N PRO A 98 -0.12 0.51 -1.87
CA PRO A 98 1.24 0.99 -1.94
C PRO A 98 2.25 -0.16 -1.99
N LEU A 99 1.98 -1.24 -1.25
CA LEU A 99 2.85 -2.41 -1.20
C LEU A 99 2.95 -3.09 -2.57
N MET A 100 1.80 -3.41 -3.17
CA MET A 100 1.73 -4.09 -4.47
C MET A 100 2.43 -3.27 -5.56
N LEU A 101 2.11 -1.98 -5.68
CA LEU A 101 2.70 -1.10 -6.69
C LEU A 101 4.20 -0.94 -6.48
N ALA A 102 4.64 -0.75 -5.23
CA ALA A 102 6.05 -0.68 -4.89
C ALA A 102 6.80 -1.95 -5.31
N CYS A 103 6.26 -3.14 -5.00
CA CYS A 103 6.86 -4.41 -5.39
C CYS A 103 6.93 -4.59 -6.91
N ILE A 104 5.89 -4.19 -7.65
CA ILE A 104 5.89 -4.24 -9.12
C ILE A 104 6.98 -3.33 -9.70
N ILE A 105 7.00 -2.06 -9.28
CA ILE A 105 7.94 -1.08 -9.81
C ILE A 105 9.37 -1.51 -9.48
N ALA A 106 9.61 -1.95 -8.24
CA ALA A 106 10.91 -2.45 -7.84
C ALA A 106 11.33 -3.73 -8.60
N ALA A 107 10.41 -4.66 -8.83
CA ALA A 107 10.72 -5.87 -9.58
C ALA A 107 11.13 -5.55 -11.03
N GLU A 108 10.45 -4.62 -11.71
CA GLU A 108 10.88 -4.16 -13.04
C GLU A 108 12.24 -3.43 -12.98
N ALA A 109 12.40 -2.50 -12.04
CA ALA A 109 13.59 -1.65 -11.95
C ALA A 109 14.87 -2.40 -11.57
N PHE A 110 14.77 -3.51 -10.83
CA PHE A 110 15.93 -4.29 -10.38
C PHE A 110 16.09 -5.62 -11.11
N VAL A 111 15.01 -6.38 -11.26
CA VAL A 111 15.07 -7.71 -11.88
C VAL A 111 14.82 -7.62 -13.38
N GLY A 112 13.90 -6.76 -13.83
CA GLY A 112 13.68 -6.52 -15.26
C GLY A 112 14.96 -6.08 -15.98
N GLU A 113 15.74 -5.16 -15.38
CA GLU A 113 17.05 -4.77 -15.92
C GLU A 113 18.07 -5.91 -15.93
N LYS A 114 18.07 -6.76 -14.88
CA LYS A 114 18.91 -7.95 -14.80
C LYS A 114 18.56 -8.97 -15.88
N GLU A 115 17.27 -9.24 -16.06
CA GLU A 115 16.71 -10.18 -17.05
C GLU A 115 17.00 -9.70 -18.48
N ARG A 116 16.90 -8.39 -18.74
CA ARG A 116 17.19 -7.75 -20.02
C ARG A 116 18.68 -7.52 -20.29
N LYS A 117 19.57 -7.88 -19.35
CA LYS A 117 21.04 -7.63 -19.39
C LYS A 117 21.40 -6.15 -19.59
N THR A 118 20.58 -5.24 -19.09
CA THR A 118 20.80 -3.79 -19.19
C THR A 118 21.41 -3.19 -17.92
N LEU A 119 22.03 -4.03 -17.07
CA LEU A 119 22.74 -3.59 -15.87
C LEU A 119 24.14 -2.99 -16.17
N GLU A 120 24.73 -3.34 -17.32
CA GLU A 120 26.09 -2.89 -17.69
C GLU A 120 26.26 -1.36 -17.76
N PRO A 121 25.33 -0.57 -18.33
CA PRO A 121 25.42 0.90 -18.34
C PRO A 121 25.39 1.52 -16.94
N LEU A 122 24.75 0.86 -15.96
CA LEU A 122 24.65 1.36 -14.58
C LEU A 122 26.04 1.39 -13.91
N ILE A 123 26.92 0.45 -14.25
CA ILE A 123 28.29 0.34 -13.72
C ILE A 123 29.16 1.51 -14.18
N TYR A 124 28.86 2.11 -15.34
CA TYR A 124 29.61 3.25 -15.86
C TYR A 124 29.11 4.61 -15.37
N THR A 125 28.06 4.65 -14.52
CA THR A 125 27.57 5.92 -13.98
C THR A 125 28.49 6.45 -12.86
N PRO A 126 28.71 7.79 -12.78
CA PRO A 126 29.55 8.42 -11.77
C PRO A 126 28.87 8.50 -10.38
N ALA A 127 27.68 7.92 -10.20
CA ALA A 127 26.94 7.93 -8.94
C ALA A 127 27.49 6.86 -7.98
N THR A 128 27.50 7.17 -6.67
CA THR A 128 27.85 6.18 -5.65
C THR A 128 26.77 5.09 -5.55
N ASP A 129 27.15 3.89 -5.11
CA ASP A 129 26.22 2.76 -4.98
C ASP A 129 25.04 3.09 -4.05
N LEU A 130 25.30 3.87 -2.99
CA LEU A 130 24.26 4.35 -2.08
C LEU A 130 23.32 5.36 -2.75
N GLU A 131 23.83 6.31 -3.53
CA GLU A 131 23.00 7.27 -4.26
C GLU A 131 22.14 6.61 -5.34
N LEU A 132 22.69 5.59 -6.01
CA LEU A 132 21.98 4.82 -7.02
C LEU A 132 20.89 3.95 -6.40
N PHE A 133 21.22 3.25 -5.31
CA PHE A 133 20.27 2.44 -4.55
C PHE A 133 19.14 3.30 -3.99
N ALA A 134 19.48 4.36 -3.23
CA ALA A 134 18.48 5.24 -2.63
C ALA A 134 17.65 5.95 -3.72
N GLY A 135 18.27 6.31 -4.84
CA GLY A 135 17.59 6.86 -6.00
C GLY A 135 16.51 5.92 -6.55
N LYS A 136 16.85 4.64 -6.76
CA LYS A 136 15.88 3.62 -7.22
C LYS A 136 14.80 3.32 -6.19
N VAL A 137 15.15 3.29 -4.91
CA VAL A 137 14.17 3.09 -3.84
C VAL A 137 13.13 4.21 -3.83
N LEU A 138 13.58 5.47 -3.85
CA LEU A 138 12.69 6.62 -3.91
C LEU A 138 11.91 6.68 -5.23
N ALA A 139 12.55 6.36 -6.36
CA ALA A 139 11.91 6.28 -7.66
C ALA A 139 10.75 5.28 -7.71
N SER A 140 10.81 4.22 -6.88
CA SER A 140 9.78 3.20 -6.81
C SER A 140 8.72 3.48 -5.72
N ALA A 141 9.15 3.95 -4.55
CA ALA A 141 8.27 4.19 -3.41
C ALA A 141 7.39 5.44 -3.59
N VAL A 142 7.91 6.51 -4.22
CA VAL A 142 7.18 7.76 -4.41
C VAL A 142 5.96 7.57 -5.33
N PRO A 143 6.07 6.96 -6.53
CA PRO A 143 4.90 6.71 -7.38
C PRO A 143 3.85 5.82 -6.72
N ALA A 144 4.28 4.78 -5.99
CA ALA A 144 3.38 3.90 -5.25
C ALA A 144 2.60 4.65 -4.15
N THR A 145 3.27 5.56 -3.45
CA THR A 145 2.66 6.44 -2.44
C THR A 145 1.65 7.39 -3.08
N LEU A 146 2.05 8.10 -4.15
CA LEU A 146 1.18 9.04 -4.86
C LEU A 146 -0.06 8.34 -5.44
N TYR A 147 0.12 7.15 -6.00
CA TYR A 147 -0.97 6.31 -6.51
C TYR A 147 -1.97 5.96 -5.41
N THR A 148 -1.47 5.63 -4.22
CA THR A 148 -2.31 5.30 -3.07
C THR A 148 -3.05 6.54 -2.56
N TRP A 149 -2.41 7.71 -2.54
CA TRP A 149 -3.08 8.97 -2.18
C TRP A 149 -4.15 9.37 -3.19
N ALA A 150 -3.92 9.16 -4.48
CA ALA A 150 -4.94 9.38 -5.50
C ALA A 150 -6.15 8.46 -5.28
N ASN A 151 -5.92 7.18 -5.00
CA ASN A 151 -6.98 6.23 -4.64
C ASN A 151 -7.70 6.62 -3.35
N PHE A 152 -6.98 7.11 -2.34
CA PHE A 152 -7.57 7.60 -1.10
C PHE A 152 -8.48 8.80 -1.34
N ALA A 153 -8.08 9.75 -2.19
CA ALA A 153 -8.93 10.88 -2.55
C ALA A 153 -10.21 10.41 -3.27
N ILE A 154 -10.09 9.46 -4.20
CA ILE A 154 -11.26 8.86 -4.88
C ILE A 154 -12.16 8.16 -3.85
N TYR A 155 -11.59 7.32 -3.00
CA TYR A 155 -12.31 6.61 -1.94
C TYR A 155 -13.05 7.58 -1.01
N ALA A 156 -12.38 8.64 -0.56
CA ALA A 156 -12.98 9.66 0.29
C ALA A 156 -14.19 10.33 -0.37
N VAL A 157 -14.08 10.66 -1.65
CA VAL A 157 -15.19 11.23 -2.41
C VAL A 157 -16.33 10.23 -2.54
N VAL A 158 -16.05 8.99 -2.94
CA VAL A 158 -17.08 7.96 -3.13
C VAL A 158 -17.81 7.65 -1.82
N VAL A 159 -17.08 7.45 -0.72
CA VAL A 159 -17.67 7.12 0.59
C VAL A 159 -18.60 8.23 1.08
N ASN A 160 -18.22 9.50 0.93
CA ASN A 160 -19.06 10.61 1.38
C ASN A 160 -20.24 10.87 0.43
N VAL A 161 -20.04 10.80 -0.88
CA VAL A 161 -21.10 11.04 -1.87
C VAL A 161 -22.14 9.91 -1.83
N ALA A 162 -21.68 8.66 -1.85
CA ALA A 162 -22.57 7.50 -1.84
C ALA A 162 -23.22 7.28 -0.48
N GLY A 163 -22.52 7.59 0.61
CA GLY A 163 -23.04 7.52 1.97
C GLY A 163 -23.90 8.71 2.38
N TRP A 164 -23.99 9.78 1.57
CA TRP A 164 -24.73 11.00 1.91
C TRP A 164 -26.19 10.77 2.32
N PRO A 165 -26.97 9.91 1.63
CA PRO A 165 -28.38 9.68 1.99
C PRO A 165 -28.58 9.13 3.40
N VAL A 166 -27.61 8.36 3.90
CA VAL A 166 -27.67 7.68 5.22
C VAL A 166 -26.99 8.53 6.30
N MET A 167 -25.87 9.17 5.97
CA MET A 167 -25.03 9.90 6.93
C MET A 167 -25.49 11.34 7.16
N GLY A 168 -26.00 12.01 6.13
CA GLY A 168 -26.40 13.43 6.20
C GLY A 168 -25.27 14.43 6.50
N ARG A 169 -24.02 13.96 6.62
CA ARG A 169 -22.82 14.76 6.90
C ARG A 169 -21.59 14.15 6.23
N ILE A 170 -20.56 14.96 6.05
CA ILE A 170 -19.21 14.48 5.71
C ILE A 170 -18.62 13.86 6.97
N TRP A 171 -18.37 12.55 6.94
CA TRP A 171 -17.84 11.80 8.09
C TRP A 171 -16.42 11.26 7.84
N PHE A 172 -16.03 11.11 6.57
CA PHE A 172 -14.73 10.61 6.15
C PHE A 172 -13.91 11.73 5.47
N PRO A 173 -12.58 11.80 5.62
CA PRO A 173 -11.68 10.89 6.34
C PRO A 173 -11.67 11.11 7.85
N THR A 174 -11.46 10.03 8.61
CA THR A 174 -11.21 10.10 10.05
C THR A 174 -9.74 10.39 10.35
N ASP A 175 -9.44 10.80 11.59
CA ASP A 175 -8.07 11.10 12.04
C ASP A 175 -7.11 9.92 11.84
N THR A 176 -7.61 8.71 12.05
CA THR A 176 -6.91 7.44 11.79
C THR A 176 -6.43 7.35 10.34
N TRP A 177 -7.28 7.71 9.38
CA TRP A 177 -6.91 7.64 7.95
C TRP A 177 -5.87 8.67 7.57
N TRP A 178 -5.86 9.85 8.19
CA TRP A 178 -4.80 10.83 7.94
C TRP A 178 -3.43 10.31 8.39
N VAL A 179 -3.34 9.71 9.58
CA VAL A 179 -2.09 9.09 10.04
C VAL A 179 -1.71 7.91 9.16
N LEU A 180 -2.66 7.04 8.81
CA LEU A 180 -2.42 5.91 7.93
C LEU A 180 -1.83 6.37 6.58
N MET A 181 -2.44 7.36 5.94
CA MET A 181 -2.06 7.82 4.61
C MET A 181 -0.76 8.61 4.60
N LEU A 182 -0.53 9.49 5.57
CA LEU A 182 0.64 10.36 5.56
C LEU A 182 1.88 9.71 6.18
N TRP A 183 1.70 8.73 7.08
CA TRP A 183 2.78 8.10 7.82
C TRP A 183 3.02 6.65 7.41
N VAL A 184 1.98 5.81 7.46
CA VAL A 184 2.13 4.35 7.28
C VAL A 184 2.26 3.96 5.81
N VAL A 185 1.50 4.61 4.92
CA VAL A 185 1.56 4.33 3.47
C VAL A 185 2.97 4.53 2.88
N PRO A 186 3.67 5.66 3.12
CA PRO A 186 5.06 5.81 2.67
C PRO A 186 6.02 4.76 3.24
N ALA A 187 5.83 4.36 4.50
CA ALA A 187 6.63 3.31 5.14
C ALA A 187 6.40 1.96 4.45
N VAL A 188 5.14 1.55 4.26
CA VAL A 188 4.80 0.29 3.58
C VAL A 188 5.25 0.27 2.13
N ALA A 189 5.16 1.40 1.40
CA ALA A 189 5.71 1.51 0.06
C ALA A 189 7.24 1.26 0.07
N THR A 190 7.95 1.88 1.01
CA THR A 190 9.40 1.73 1.16
C THR A 190 9.78 0.29 1.54
N LEU A 191 8.98 -0.37 2.38
CA LEU A 191 9.13 -1.78 2.73
C LEU A 191 9.02 -2.67 1.50
N GLY A 192 7.97 -2.48 0.70
CA GLY A 192 7.75 -3.22 -0.54
C GLY A 192 8.95 -3.14 -1.47
N VAL A 193 9.47 -1.92 -1.69
CA VAL A 193 10.68 -1.75 -2.51
C VAL A 193 11.88 -2.44 -1.87
N SER A 194 12.20 -2.12 -0.61
CA SER A 194 13.41 -2.59 0.06
C SER A 194 13.49 -4.12 0.15
N ALA A 195 12.37 -4.76 0.47
CA ALA A 195 12.26 -6.21 0.47
C ALA A 195 12.39 -6.80 -0.95
N THR A 196 11.74 -6.19 -1.95
CA THR A 196 11.86 -6.63 -3.35
C THR A 196 13.30 -6.57 -3.84
N VAL A 197 14.09 -5.57 -3.43
CA VAL A 197 15.52 -5.50 -3.77
C VAL A 197 16.30 -6.65 -3.16
N LEU A 198 16.07 -7.00 -1.90
CA LEU A 198 16.73 -8.15 -1.27
C LEU A 198 16.36 -9.47 -1.96
N ILE A 199 15.09 -9.61 -2.34
CA ILE A 199 14.58 -10.77 -3.08
C ILE A 199 15.22 -10.83 -4.48
N SER A 200 15.36 -9.69 -5.16
CA SER A 200 15.96 -9.57 -6.50
C SER A 200 17.38 -10.17 -6.59
N ALA A 201 18.10 -10.19 -5.46
CA ALA A 201 19.44 -10.77 -5.40
C ALA A 201 19.46 -12.30 -5.50
N ARG A 202 18.33 -12.96 -5.26
CA ARG A 202 18.18 -14.43 -5.26
C ARG A 202 17.40 -14.97 -6.46
N VAL A 203 16.69 -14.12 -7.17
CA VAL A 203 15.83 -14.49 -8.31
C VAL A 203 16.37 -13.91 -9.60
N ASN A 204 15.95 -14.47 -10.74
CA ASN A 204 16.44 -14.05 -12.05
C ASN A 204 15.34 -13.55 -12.98
N THR A 205 14.06 -13.79 -12.65
CA THR A 205 12.93 -13.38 -13.48
C THR A 205 12.01 -12.41 -12.75
N PHE A 206 11.40 -11.48 -13.49
CA PHE A 206 10.42 -10.55 -12.96
C PHE A 206 9.30 -11.25 -12.18
N MET A 207 8.77 -12.35 -12.73
CA MET A 207 7.63 -13.06 -12.13
C MET A 207 7.98 -13.70 -10.79
N GLU A 208 9.17 -14.29 -10.65
CA GLU A 208 9.64 -14.83 -9.37
C GLU A 208 9.77 -13.74 -8.31
N ALA A 209 10.36 -12.60 -8.68
CA ALA A 209 10.52 -11.46 -7.78
C ALA A 209 9.17 -10.90 -7.33
N TYR A 210 8.24 -10.74 -8.26
CA TYR A 210 6.90 -10.24 -7.99
C TYR A 210 6.12 -11.18 -7.07
N GLN A 211 6.12 -12.50 -7.33
CA GLN A 211 5.40 -13.47 -6.50
C GLN A 211 6.01 -13.59 -5.09
N ALA A 212 7.33 -13.64 -5.00
CA ALA A 212 8.03 -13.71 -3.72
C ALA A 212 7.80 -12.44 -2.88
N SER A 213 7.85 -11.27 -3.50
CA SER A 213 7.57 -9.99 -2.83
C SER A 213 6.08 -9.82 -2.51
N GLY A 214 5.20 -10.48 -3.28
CA GLY A 214 3.77 -10.55 -3.00
C GLY A 214 3.44 -11.22 -1.67
N ALA A 215 4.31 -12.08 -1.14
CA ALA A 215 4.13 -12.67 0.19
C ALA A 215 4.09 -11.63 1.31
N LEU A 216 4.62 -10.42 1.10
CA LEU A 216 4.54 -9.31 2.05
C LEU A 216 3.09 -8.89 2.35
N VAL A 217 2.15 -9.18 1.44
CA VAL A 217 0.72 -8.96 1.68
C VAL A 217 0.23 -9.69 2.94
N LEU A 218 0.87 -10.81 3.32
CA LEU A 218 0.55 -11.52 4.56
C LEU A 218 0.73 -10.65 5.81
N ILE A 219 1.65 -9.69 5.82
CA ILE A 219 1.83 -8.75 6.94
C ILE A 219 0.59 -7.87 7.07
N ILE A 220 0.05 -7.43 5.93
CA ILE A 220 -1.16 -6.61 5.89
C ILE A 220 -2.39 -7.43 6.31
N LEU A 221 -2.48 -8.68 5.85
CA LEU A 221 -3.53 -9.60 6.30
C LEU A 221 -3.43 -9.92 7.79
N ALA A 222 -2.22 -10.00 8.36
CA ALA A 222 -2.04 -10.17 9.80
C ALA A 222 -2.58 -8.98 10.60
N LEU A 223 -2.36 -7.74 10.11
CA LEU A 223 -2.97 -6.54 10.70
C LEU A 223 -4.51 -6.60 10.62
N LEU A 224 -5.05 -6.97 9.45
CA LEU A 224 -6.50 -7.14 9.26
C LEU A 224 -7.08 -8.19 10.21
N MET A 225 -6.45 -9.36 10.32
CA MET A 225 -6.89 -10.41 11.25
C MET A 225 -6.81 -9.95 12.69
N GLY A 226 -5.72 -9.26 13.07
CA GLY A 226 -5.60 -8.65 14.40
C GLY A 226 -6.74 -7.67 14.69
N GLN A 227 -7.21 -6.95 13.68
CA GLN A 227 -8.33 -6.03 13.79
C GLN A 227 -9.68 -6.73 13.93
N ILE A 228 -9.92 -7.78 13.12
CA ILE A 228 -11.15 -8.59 13.17
C ILE A 228 -11.27 -9.32 14.50
N PHE A 229 -10.18 -9.89 15.02
CA PHE A 229 -10.19 -10.56 16.32
C PHE A 229 -10.15 -9.61 17.52
N GLY A 230 -10.19 -8.29 17.29
CA GLY A 230 -10.11 -7.27 18.36
C GLY A 230 -8.77 -7.24 19.11
N LEU A 231 -7.73 -7.90 18.60
CA LEU A 231 -6.39 -7.92 19.18
C LEU A 231 -5.65 -6.58 18.98
N ILE A 232 -5.95 -5.90 17.87
CA ILE A 232 -5.29 -4.65 17.49
C ILE A 232 -6.37 -3.64 17.10
N PHE A 233 -6.39 -2.50 17.80
CA PHE A 233 -7.16 -1.33 17.43
C PHE A 233 -6.24 -0.31 16.75
N LEU A 234 -6.43 -0.07 15.45
CA LEU A 234 -5.64 0.90 14.68
C LEU A 234 -6.05 2.34 14.99
N SER A 235 -5.81 2.77 16.23
CA SER A 235 -5.92 4.18 16.63
C SER A 235 -4.78 5.01 16.01
N PRO A 236 -4.90 6.35 15.94
CA PRO A 236 -3.83 7.22 15.49
C PRO A 236 -2.49 6.97 16.21
N ALA A 237 -2.52 6.76 17.54
CA ALA A 237 -1.32 6.47 18.32
C ALA A 237 -0.68 5.13 17.95
N VAL A 238 -1.49 4.08 17.77
CA VAL A 238 -1.00 2.76 17.34
C VAL A 238 -0.42 2.85 15.93
N LEU A 239 -1.04 3.59 15.01
CA LEU A 239 -0.53 3.77 13.65
C LEU A 239 0.81 4.51 13.61
N VAL A 240 1.06 5.46 14.51
CA VAL A 240 2.38 6.10 14.63
C VAL A 240 3.45 5.06 14.99
N VAL A 241 3.16 4.18 15.97
CA VAL A 241 4.06 3.09 16.37
C VAL A 241 4.26 2.11 15.23
N VAL A 242 3.19 1.68 14.56
CA VAL A 242 3.25 0.76 13.40
C VAL A 242 4.11 1.36 12.27
N GLY A 243 3.91 2.63 11.93
CA GLY A 243 4.73 3.30 10.93
C GLY A 243 6.20 3.40 11.35
N PHE A 244 6.48 3.66 12.63
CA PHE A 244 7.86 3.63 13.15
C PHE A 244 8.50 2.24 13.02
N LEU A 245 7.75 1.17 13.33
CA LEU A 245 8.22 -0.20 13.17
C LEU A 245 8.53 -0.53 11.71
N PHE A 246 7.68 -0.10 10.77
CA PHE A 246 7.96 -0.26 9.34
C PHE A 246 9.20 0.51 8.91
N PHE A 247 9.34 1.79 9.27
CA PHE A 247 10.55 2.55 8.94
C PHE A 247 11.83 1.99 9.57
N ALA A 248 11.74 1.45 10.79
CA ALA A 248 12.87 0.78 11.43
C ALA A 248 13.26 -0.49 10.65
N LEU A 249 12.28 -1.27 10.21
CA LEU A 249 12.49 -2.44 9.36
C LEU A 249 13.09 -2.01 8.01
N ASP A 250 12.57 -0.97 7.39
CA ASP A 250 13.09 -0.41 6.12
C ASP A 250 14.55 0.00 6.25
N ALA A 251 14.92 0.69 7.33
CA ALA A 251 16.32 1.08 7.57
C ALA A 251 17.25 -0.15 7.63
N VAL A 252 16.79 -1.23 8.26
CA VAL A 252 17.53 -2.51 8.30
C VAL A 252 17.62 -3.14 6.92
N LEU A 253 16.51 -3.23 6.18
CA LEU A 253 16.49 -3.84 4.84
C LEU A 253 17.32 -3.04 3.83
N ILE A 254 17.25 -1.71 3.87
CA ILE A 254 18.06 -0.80 3.05
C ILE A 254 19.54 -0.99 3.37
N TRP A 255 19.91 -1.09 4.64
CA TRP A 255 21.31 -1.31 5.04
C TRP A 255 21.87 -2.63 4.49
N PHE A 256 21.08 -3.71 4.54
CA PHE A 256 21.45 -4.96 3.89
C PHE A 256 21.45 -4.85 2.35
N GLY A 257 20.48 -4.16 1.78
CA GLY A 257 20.32 -3.98 0.34
C GLY A 257 21.50 -3.26 -0.29
N VAL A 258 21.99 -2.19 0.33
CA VAL A 258 23.18 -1.45 -0.12
C VAL A 258 24.43 -2.34 -0.14
N ARG A 259 24.58 -3.25 0.84
CA ARG A 259 25.73 -4.17 0.88
C ARG A 259 25.70 -5.19 -0.24
N ILE A 260 24.52 -5.71 -0.55
CA ILE A 260 24.31 -6.70 -1.63
C ILE A 260 24.43 -6.03 -3.01
N PHE A 261 24.04 -4.76 -3.12
CA PHE A 261 24.13 -4.00 -4.37
C PHE A 261 25.53 -3.43 -4.65
N ALA A 262 26.51 -3.64 -3.76
CA ALA A 262 27.87 -3.16 -3.97
C ALA A 262 28.41 -3.70 -5.31
N ARG A 263 28.95 -2.80 -6.15
CA ARG A 263 29.40 -3.13 -7.53
C ARG A 263 30.32 -4.35 -7.60
N SER A 264 31.11 -4.61 -6.57
CA SER A 264 31.99 -5.78 -6.48
C SER A 264 31.23 -7.12 -6.51
N GLU A 265 30.03 -7.19 -5.93
CA GLU A 265 29.20 -8.41 -5.95
C GLU A 265 28.41 -8.55 -7.26
N LEU A 266 28.00 -7.43 -7.88
CA LEU A 266 27.36 -7.42 -9.20
C LEU A 266 28.33 -7.89 -10.29
N ILE A 267 29.58 -7.42 -10.28
CA ILE A 267 30.62 -7.82 -11.25
C ILE A 267 31.02 -9.28 -11.08
N ALA A 268 31.01 -9.82 -9.85
CA ALA A 268 31.33 -11.23 -9.61
C ALA A 268 30.24 -12.22 -10.07
N ARG A 269 29.06 -11.73 -10.49
CA ARG A 269 27.88 -12.53 -10.85
C ARG A 269 27.45 -12.40 -12.31
N ILE A 270 28.16 -11.61 -13.11
CA ILE A 270 28.06 -11.58 -14.58
C ILE A 270 29.04 -12.62 -15.14
#